data_AF-A0AAD7XBE9-F1
#
_entry.id   AF-A0AAD7XBE9-F1
#
_cell.length_a   1.000
_cell.length_b   1.000
_cell.length_c   1.000
_cell.angle_alpha   90.00
_cell.angle_beta   90.00
_cell.angle_gamma   90.00
#
_symmetry.space_group_name_H-M   'P 1'
#
loop_
_entity.id
_entity.type
_entity.pdbx_description
1 polymer ?
#
loop_
_entity_poly.entity_id
_entity_poly.type
_entity_poly.pdbx_seq_one_letter_code
_entity_poly.pdbx_strand_id
1 'polypeptide(L)'
;MRKLHFFSQQPANSAVIDSATGNVLYEFFTTDATTDTASNQHGGERVKVTTMWNAQRQVVALYTHGASSKEEVTYSGQTRSVDDWLLWSSKPAPTESTSTSRECQFALPDGKKYKWTYHEDGTRNRRFSMFPSDQTTTYELFECETGQFLANGHRPQRGGLFACTKKLKLDVMADGEAMLDAIVLTFVLCVCKPL
;
A
#
# COMPACT_ATOMS: atom_id res chain seq x y z
N MET A 1 2.36 1.96 20.21
CA MET A 1 2.82 1.76 18.82
C MET A 1 2.89 0.27 18.56
N ARG A 2 2.11 -0.22 17.62
CA ARG A 2 2.10 -1.62 17.17
C ARG A 2 3.00 -1.73 15.94
N LYS A 3 3.88 -2.72 15.94
CA LYS A 3 4.80 -2.98 14.83
C LYS A 3 4.25 -4.13 14.00
N LEU A 4 4.22 -3.95 12.69
CA LEU A 4 3.74 -4.94 11.75
C LEU A 4 4.83 -5.37 10.78
N HIS A 5 4.80 -6.63 10.39
CA HIS A 5 5.68 -7.20 9.38
C HIS A 5 4.89 -7.91 8.29
N PHE A 6 5.29 -7.68 7.04
CA PHE A 6 4.80 -8.45 5.90
C PHE A 6 5.68 -9.69 5.72
N PHE A 7 5.08 -10.88 5.67
CA PHE A 7 5.81 -12.11 5.44
C PHE A 7 6.51 -12.16 4.08
N SER A 8 5.93 -11.52 3.06
CA SER A 8 6.42 -11.48 1.69
C SER A 8 6.82 -10.06 1.28
N GLN A 9 7.64 -9.96 0.23
CA GLN A 9 7.96 -8.69 -0.43
C GLN A 9 6.92 -8.27 -1.45
N GLN A 10 5.97 -9.16 -1.77
CA GLN A 10 4.81 -8.88 -2.60
C GLN A 10 3.64 -8.61 -1.66
N PRO A 11 3.32 -7.34 -1.34
CA PRO A 11 2.37 -7.03 -0.27
C PRO A 11 0.96 -7.55 -0.56
N ALA A 12 0.56 -7.60 -1.84
CA ALA A 12 -0.71 -8.16 -2.30
C ALA A 12 -0.82 -9.70 -2.17
N ASN A 13 0.28 -10.40 -1.86
CA ASN A 13 0.33 -11.84 -1.63
C ASN A 13 1.15 -12.13 -0.37
N SER A 14 0.72 -11.54 0.75
CA SER A 14 1.44 -11.58 2.02
C SER A 14 0.47 -11.67 3.19
N ALA A 15 0.88 -12.37 4.25
CA ALA A 15 0.32 -12.19 5.58
C ALA A 15 0.99 -11.00 6.28
N VAL A 16 0.20 -10.29 7.09
CA VAL A 16 0.60 -9.15 7.95
C VAL A 16 0.51 -9.62 9.40
N ILE A 17 1.64 -9.53 10.10
CA ILE A 17 1.81 -10.05 11.46
C ILE A 17 1.99 -8.89 12.43
N ASP A 18 1.43 -9.00 13.62
CA ASP A 18 1.87 -8.21 14.78
C ASP A 18 3.22 -8.74 15.28
N SER A 19 4.27 -7.91 15.22
CA SER A 19 5.62 -8.30 15.61
C SER A 19 5.78 -8.68 17.08
N ALA A 20 4.91 -8.17 17.97
CA ALA A 20 4.99 -8.44 19.40
C ALA A 20 4.39 -9.80 19.76
N THR A 21 3.32 -10.19 19.08
CA THR A 21 2.58 -11.42 19.39
C THR A 21 2.86 -12.57 18.43
N GLY A 22 3.36 -12.28 17.23
CA GLY A 22 3.51 -13.26 16.14
C GLY A 22 2.19 -13.65 15.49
N ASN A 23 1.06 -13.03 15.90
CA ASN A 23 -0.26 -13.34 15.35
C ASN A 23 -0.44 -12.71 13.96
N VAL A 24 -1.03 -13.47 13.05
CA VAL A 24 -1.49 -12.97 11.75
C VAL A 24 -2.72 -12.10 11.99
N LEU A 25 -2.65 -10.83 11.59
CA LEU A 25 -3.77 -9.89 11.67
C LEU A 25 -4.56 -9.86 10.38
N TYR A 26 -3.84 -9.88 9.25
CA TYR A 26 -4.44 -9.85 7.92
C TYR A 26 -3.70 -10.76 6.95
N GLU A 27 -4.41 -11.24 5.94
CA GLU A 27 -3.83 -11.95 4.80
C GLU A 27 -4.28 -11.30 3.50
N PHE A 28 -3.33 -11.11 2.57
CA PHE A 28 -3.58 -10.68 1.21
C PHE A 28 -3.33 -11.83 0.24
N PHE A 29 -4.23 -11.99 -0.72
CA PHE A 29 -4.07 -12.95 -1.82
C PHE A 29 -4.63 -12.35 -3.10
N THR A 30 -3.86 -12.44 -4.18
CA THR A 30 -4.27 -12.01 -5.50
C THR A 30 -4.58 -13.23 -6.36
N THR A 31 -5.78 -13.27 -6.95
CA THR A 31 -6.17 -14.25 -7.96
C THR A 31 -6.43 -13.60 -9.30
N ASP A 32 -6.14 -14.33 -10.38
CA ASP A 32 -6.69 -14.01 -11.70
C ASP A 32 -8.17 -14.44 -11.72
N ALA A 33 -9.05 -13.52 -12.08
CA ALA A 33 -10.47 -13.75 -12.31
C ALA A 33 -10.83 -13.32 -13.74
N THR A 34 -11.92 -13.86 -14.27
CA THR A 34 -12.46 -13.46 -15.57
C THR A 34 -13.78 -12.76 -15.32
N THR A 35 -13.95 -11.54 -15.81
CA THR A 35 -15.25 -10.88 -15.75
C THR A 35 -16.14 -11.45 -16.85
N ASP A 36 -17.18 -12.17 -16.45
CA ASP A 36 -18.24 -12.61 -17.37
C ASP A 36 -19.13 -11.40 -17.70
N THR A 37 -18.63 -10.49 -18.54
CA THR A 37 -19.51 -9.55 -19.21
C THR A 37 -20.31 -10.34 -20.23
N ALA A 38 -21.59 -10.57 -19.95
CA ALA A 38 -22.52 -11.46 -20.66
C ALA A 38 -22.68 -11.20 -22.19
N SER A 39 -21.95 -10.24 -22.78
CA SER A 39 -21.99 -9.88 -24.19
C SER A 39 -20.78 -10.34 -25.02
N ASN A 40 -19.71 -10.85 -24.42
CA ASN A 40 -18.47 -11.09 -25.17
C ASN A 40 -18.31 -12.57 -25.57
N GLN A 41 -18.71 -12.88 -26.80
CA GLN A 41 -18.35 -14.12 -27.52
C GLN A 41 -16.84 -14.24 -27.81
N HIS A 42 -16.00 -13.32 -27.34
CA HIS A 42 -14.55 -13.30 -27.51
C HIS A 42 -13.88 -13.02 -26.16
N GLY A 43 -13.67 -14.06 -25.34
CA GLY A 43 -12.80 -14.09 -24.16
C GLY A 43 -12.95 -12.92 -23.17
N GLY A 44 -13.61 -13.15 -22.03
CA GLY A 44 -13.75 -12.15 -20.97
C GLY A 44 -12.44 -11.49 -20.53
N GLU A 45 -12.53 -10.27 -19.99
CA GLU A 45 -11.36 -9.54 -19.52
C GLU A 45 -10.76 -10.27 -18.31
N ARG A 46 -9.44 -10.49 -18.35
CA ARG A 46 -8.69 -10.97 -17.18
C ARG A 46 -8.49 -9.81 -16.22
N VAL A 47 -9.11 -9.92 -15.06
CA VAL A 47 -8.92 -9.00 -13.95
C VAL A 47 -8.17 -9.70 -12.83
N LYS A 48 -7.41 -8.95 -12.06
CA LYS A 48 -6.79 -9.42 -10.82
C LYS A 48 -7.57 -8.90 -9.65
N VAL A 49 -7.90 -9.80 -8.73
CA VAL A 49 -8.61 -9.47 -7.50
C VAL A 49 -7.70 -9.78 -6.33
N THR A 50 -7.31 -8.75 -5.60
CA THR A 50 -6.60 -8.88 -4.33
C THR A 50 -7.61 -8.79 -3.21
N THR A 51 -7.71 -9.85 -2.41
CA THR A 51 -8.60 -9.91 -1.25
C THR A 51 -7.80 -9.76 0.02
N MET A 52 -8.31 -8.96 0.96
CA MET A 52 -7.79 -8.82 2.31
C MET A 52 -8.72 -9.51 3.29
N TRP A 53 -8.23 -10.53 4.00
CA TRP A 53 -8.94 -11.17 5.10
C TRP A 53 -8.39 -10.72 6.44
N ASN A 54 -9.26 -10.64 7.45
CA ASN A 54 -8.83 -10.51 8.84
C ASN A 54 -8.50 -11.87 9.49
N ALA A 55 -8.03 -11.85 10.73
CA ALA A 55 -7.73 -13.04 11.52
C ALA A 55 -8.92 -14.01 11.67
N GLN A 56 -10.16 -13.52 11.55
CA GLN A 56 -11.40 -14.31 11.61
C GLN A 56 -11.82 -14.86 10.23
N ARG A 57 -10.97 -14.77 9.21
CA ARG A 57 -11.25 -15.21 7.82
C ARG A 57 -12.41 -14.46 7.15
N GLN A 58 -12.75 -13.27 7.64
CA GLN A 58 -13.74 -12.40 7.01
C GLN A 58 -13.04 -11.49 5.99
N VAL A 59 -13.67 -11.30 4.83
CA VAL A 59 -13.20 -10.35 3.83
C VAL A 59 -13.45 -8.94 4.35
N VAL A 60 -12.39 -8.16 4.53
CA VAL A 60 -12.47 -6.75 4.96
C VAL A 60 -12.28 -5.79 3.79
N ALA A 61 -11.59 -6.21 2.75
CA ALA A 61 -11.44 -5.43 1.53
C ALA A 61 -11.21 -6.29 0.28
N LEU A 62 -11.59 -5.72 -0.86
CA LEU A 62 -11.30 -6.25 -2.20
C LEU A 62 -10.69 -5.12 -3.04
N TYR A 63 -9.65 -5.44 -3.79
CA TYR A 63 -9.05 -4.55 -4.78
C TYR A 63 -9.03 -5.26 -6.13
N THR A 64 -9.73 -4.69 -7.11
CA THR A 64 -9.83 -5.21 -8.47
C THR A 64 -9.06 -4.32 -9.41
N HIS A 65 -8.18 -4.91 -10.23
CA HIS A 65 -7.48 -4.20 -11.28
C HIS A 65 -7.35 -5.05 -12.55
N GLY A 66 -7.56 -4.44 -13.71
CA GLY A 66 -7.51 -5.09 -15.01
C GLY A 66 -6.78 -4.22 -16.03
N ALA A 67 -6.54 -4.75 -17.22
CA ALA A 67 -5.82 -4.02 -18.26
C ALA A 67 -6.66 -2.90 -18.90
N SER A 68 -7.99 -3.07 -18.94
CA SER A 68 -8.95 -2.11 -19.47
C SER A 68 -10.02 -1.70 -18.46
N SER A 69 -10.19 -2.44 -17.37
CA SER A 69 -11.13 -2.08 -16.30
C SER A 69 -10.59 -0.94 -15.44
N LYS A 70 -11.46 0.00 -15.07
CA LYS A 70 -11.15 0.93 -13.97
C LYS A 70 -10.84 0.13 -12.72
N GLU A 71 -9.82 0.59 -12.00
CA GLU A 71 -9.46 -0.05 -10.76
C GLU A 71 -10.44 0.33 -9.64
N GLU A 72 -10.87 -0.67 -8.89
CA GLU A 72 -11.89 -0.52 -7.88
C GLU A 72 -11.43 -1.10 -6.55
N VAL A 73 -11.88 -0.47 -5.48
CA VAL A 73 -11.67 -0.94 -4.12
C VAL A 73 -13.00 -1.02 -3.41
N THR A 74 -13.27 -2.16 -2.79
CA THR A 74 -14.40 -2.35 -1.88
C THR A 74 -13.86 -2.40 -0.47
N TYR A 75 -14.27 -1.46 0.37
CA TYR A 75 -13.89 -1.37 1.78
C TYR A 75 -15.10 -0.95 2.61
N SER A 76 -15.32 -1.60 3.75
CA SER A 76 -16.48 -1.35 4.63
C SER A 76 -17.83 -1.36 3.88
N GLY A 77 -17.99 -2.29 2.94
CA GLY A 77 -19.21 -2.47 2.14
C GLY A 77 -19.42 -1.42 1.03
N GLN A 78 -18.48 -0.50 0.82
CA GLN A 78 -18.56 0.51 -0.23
C GLN A 78 -17.51 0.24 -1.32
N THR A 79 -17.96 0.18 -2.57
CA THR A 79 -17.09 0.08 -3.75
C THR A 79 -16.88 1.46 -4.35
N ARG A 80 -15.61 1.81 -4.62
CA ARG A 80 -15.21 3.09 -5.22
C ARG A 80 -14.09 2.85 -6.22
N SER A 81 -13.95 3.75 -7.19
CA SER A 81 -12.74 3.81 -8.01
C SER A 81 -11.52 4.10 -7.13
N VAL A 82 -10.40 3.45 -7.39
CA VAL A 82 -9.16 3.70 -6.66
C VAL A 82 -8.69 5.14 -6.85
N ASP A 83 -8.86 5.72 -8.04
CA ASP A 83 -8.42 7.09 -8.31
C ASP A 83 -9.34 8.13 -7.63
N ASP A 84 -10.59 7.76 -7.33
CA ASP A 84 -11.50 8.61 -6.56
C ASP A 84 -11.23 8.49 -5.05
N TRP A 85 -10.75 7.32 -4.60
CA TRP A 85 -10.49 7.06 -3.19
C TRP A 85 -9.08 7.47 -2.74
N LEU A 86 -8.08 7.22 -3.57
CA LEU A 86 -6.66 7.54 -3.37
C LEU A 86 -6.26 8.66 -4.33
N LEU A 87 -6.36 9.90 -3.85
CA LEU A 87 -5.99 11.09 -4.60
C LEU A 87 -4.46 11.26 -4.59
N TRP A 88 -3.84 10.91 -5.71
CA TRP A 88 -2.41 11.04 -5.93
C TRP A 88 -2.02 12.46 -6.30
N SER A 89 -1.12 13.09 -5.52
CA SER A 89 -0.49 14.34 -5.95
C SER A 89 0.69 14.03 -6.88
N SER A 90 0.55 14.41 -8.15
CA SER A 90 1.59 14.21 -9.17
C SER A 90 2.72 15.25 -9.09
N LYS A 91 2.54 16.30 -8.28
CA LYS A 91 3.52 17.38 -8.13
C LYS A 91 4.48 17.03 -7.00
N PRO A 92 5.79 16.89 -7.27
CA PRO A 92 6.76 16.85 -6.19
C PRO A 92 6.61 18.12 -5.36
N ALA A 93 6.56 17.99 -4.04
CA ALA A 93 6.62 19.15 -3.16
C ALA A 93 7.90 19.95 -3.52
N PRO A 94 7.85 21.29 -3.60
CA PRO A 94 9.03 22.09 -3.87
C PRO A 94 9.92 22.07 -2.63
N THR A 95 10.77 21.04 -2.53
CA THR A 95 11.83 20.93 -1.54
C THR A 95 13.17 21.07 -2.26
N GLU A 96 14.05 21.92 -1.74
CA GLU A 96 15.43 22.14 -2.23
C GLU A 96 16.33 20.90 -2.14
N SER A 97 15.79 19.79 -1.64
CA SER A 97 16.45 18.49 -1.48
C SER A 97 16.24 17.62 -2.72
N THR A 98 17.21 16.77 -3.05
CA THR A 98 17.12 15.75 -4.13
C THR A 98 16.06 14.66 -3.92
N SER A 99 15.25 14.77 -2.86
CA SER A 99 14.22 13.82 -2.46
C SER A 99 12.92 14.15 -3.19
N THR A 100 12.44 13.22 -4.01
CA THR A 100 11.10 13.31 -4.61
C THR A 100 10.07 12.94 -3.55
N SER A 101 9.42 13.93 -2.94
CA SER A 101 8.26 13.71 -2.07
C SER A 101 6.98 13.61 -2.91
N ARG A 102 6.16 12.59 -2.65
CA ARG A 102 4.85 12.37 -3.28
C ARG A 102 3.81 12.13 -2.19
N GLU A 103 2.58 12.52 -2.45
CA GLU A 103 1.49 12.38 -1.48
C GLU A 103 0.32 11.59 -2.07
N CYS A 104 -0.33 10.81 -1.21
CA CYS A 104 -1.56 10.09 -1.52
C CYS A 104 -2.57 10.35 -0.41
N GLN A 105 -3.72 10.92 -0.76
CA GLN A 105 -4.78 11.22 0.20
C GLN A 105 -5.94 10.25 0.05
N PHE A 106 -6.57 9.87 1.15
CA PHE A 106 -7.80 9.09 1.15
C PHE A 106 -8.79 9.57 2.22
N ALA A 107 -10.05 9.22 2.02
CA ALA A 107 -11.12 9.51 2.97
C ALA A 107 -11.77 8.22 3.46
N LEU A 108 -12.00 8.11 4.76
CA LEU A 108 -12.76 7.01 5.35
C LEU A 108 -14.27 7.30 5.32
N PRO A 109 -15.13 6.28 5.57
CA PRO A 109 -16.58 6.47 5.57
C PRO A 109 -17.10 7.46 6.62
N ASP A 110 -16.33 7.73 7.67
CA ASP A 110 -16.62 8.75 8.68
C ASP A 110 -16.39 10.19 8.18
N GLY A 111 -15.88 10.36 6.96
CA GLY A 111 -15.58 11.64 6.34
C GLY A 111 -14.17 12.18 6.65
N LYS A 112 -13.44 11.54 7.57
CA LYS A 112 -12.07 11.95 7.91
C LYS A 112 -11.12 11.67 6.76
N LYS A 113 -10.16 12.57 6.58
CA LYS A 113 -9.17 12.52 5.52
C LYS A 113 -7.79 12.26 6.07
N TYR A 114 -7.04 11.46 5.34
CA TYR A 114 -5.69 11.03 5.70
C TYR A 114 -4.76 11.17 4.52
N LYS A 115 -3.47 11.33 4.80
CA LYS A 115 -2.44 11.52 3.79
C LYS A 115 -1.23 10.66 4.09
N TRP A 116 -0.87 9.81 3.14
CA TRP A 116 0.45 9.21 3.05
C TRP A 116 1.40 10.21 2.38
N THR A 117 2.49 10.54 3.05
CA THR A 117 3.65 11.22 2.47
C THR A 117 4.74 10.18 2.27
N TYR A 118 5.36 10.16 1.10
CA TYR A 118 6.43 9.23 0.78
C TYR A 118 7.75 9.97 0.59
N HIS A 119 8.85 9.38 1.05
CA HIS A 119 10.19 9.90 0.86
C HIS A 119 11.10 8.80 0.32
N GLU A 120 11.80 9.10 -0.78
CA GLU A 120 12.92 8.29 -1.26
C GLU A 120 14.23 8.92 -0.81
N ASP A 121 14.90 8.23 0.12
CA ASP A 121 16.28 8.55 0.47
C ASP A 121 17.24 7.75 -0.42
N GLY A 122 17.93 8.47 -1.31
CA GLY A 122 18.94 7.89 -2.19
C GLY A 122 19.59 8.94 -3.09
N THR A 123 20.91 9.11 -2.95
CA THR A 123 21.69 9.86 -3.94
C THR A 123 21.67 9.08 -5.27
N ARG A 124 21.14 9.71 -6.33
CA ARG A 124 21.06 9.16 -7.71
C ARG A 124 22.44 9.02 -8.38
N ASN A 125 23.48 8.53 -7.70
CA ASN A 125 24.79 8.37 -8.32
C ASN A 125 24.88 7.04 -9.10
N ARG A 126 24.08 6.95 -10.18
CA ARG A 126 23.92 5.77 -11.03
C ARG A 126 25.19 5.36 -11.82
N ARG A 127 26.31 6.08 -11.71
CA ARG A 127 27.48 5.88 -12.59
C ARG A 127 28.65 5.11 -11.98
N PHE A 128 28.76 4.94 -10.66
CA PHE A 128 29.99 4.37 -10.07
C PHE A 128 29.85 3.52 -8.80
N SER A 129 28.67 3.23 -8.25
CA SER A 129 28.60 2.41 -7.03
C SER A 129 28.65 0.92 -7.35
N MET A 130 29.83 0.32 -7.21
CA MET A 130 30.03 -1.13 -7.15
C MET A 130 29.42 -1.75 -5.87
N PHE A 131 28.91 -0.91 -4.96
CA PHE A 131 28.29 -1.30 -3.70
C PHE A 131 26.77 -1.10 -3.74
N PRO A 132 25.96 -2.00 -3.17
CA PRO A 132 24.53 -1.81 -3.03
C PRO A 132 24.27 -0.58 -2.15
N SER A 133 23.73 0.48 -2.75
CA SER A 133 23.17 1.61 -2.01
C SER A 133 21.92 1.11 -1.28
N ASP A 134 21.91 1.22 0.05
CA ASP A 134 20.72 1.00 0.90
C ASP A 134 19.72 2.14 0.64
N GLN A 135 19.07 2.13 -0.53
CA GLN A 135 17.95 3.03 -0.76
C GLN A 135 16.78 2.54 0.08
N THR A 136 16.20 3.43 0.87
CA THR A 136 15.04 3.14 1.69
C THR A 136 13.93 4.11 1.34
N THR A 137 12.76 3.53 1.07
CA THR A 137 11.55 4.29 0.89
C THR A 137 10.80 4.30 2.22
N THR A 138 10.48 5.49 2.71
CA THR A 138 9.65 5.69 3.90
C THR A 138 8.28 6.24 3.50
N TYR A 139 7.27 5.89 4.30
CA TYR A 139 5.88 6.29 4.12
C TYR A 139 5.35 6.78 5.46
N GLU A 140 4.83 7.99 5.54
CA GLU A 140 4.33 8.57 6.78
C GLU A 140 2.85 8.92 6.61
N LEU A 141 2.01 8.44 7.51
CA LEU A 141 0.57 8.69 7.49
C LEU A 141 0.18 9.77 8.50
N PHE A 142 -0.56 10.77 8.03
CA PHE A 142 -1.10 11.84 8.85
C PHE A 142 -2.61 11.99 8.67
N GLU A 143 -3.34 12.35 9.72
CA GLU A 143 -4.70 12.90 9.62
C GLU A 143 -4.64 14.34 9.10
N CYS A 144 -5.42 14.67 8.07
CA CYS A 144 -5.31 15.95 7.37
C CYS A 144 -5.80 17.15 8.21
N GLU A 145 -6.77 16.95 9.10
CA GLU A 145 -7.39 18.04 9.88
C GLU A 145 -6.54 18.46 11.07
N THR A 146 -5.97 17.48 11.78
CA THR A 146 -5.21 17.68 13.02
C THR A 146 -3.70 17.68 12.80
N GLY A 147 -3.23 17.13 11.67
CA GLY A 147 -1.82 16.83 11.45
C GLY A 147 -1.30 15.68 12.32
N GLN A 148 -2.19 14.92 12.95
CA GLN A 148 -1.80 13.81 13.83
C GLN A 148 -1.09 12.71 13.03
N PHE A 149 0.07 12.29 13.51
CA PHE A 149 0.83 11.19 12.94
C PHE A 149 0.25 9.84 13.38
N LEU A 150 -0.02 8.95 12.42
CA LEU A 150 -0.75 7.71 12.67
C LEU A 150 0.04 6.45 12.31
N ALA A 151 0.93 6.50 11.31
CA ALA A 151 1.72 5.33 10.93
C ALA A 151 3.00 5.67 10.17
N ASN A 152 4.00 4.78 10.27
CA ASN A 152 5.23 4.81 9.47
C ASN A 152 5.43 3.48 8.74
N GLY A 153 5.51 3.51 7.42
CA GLY A 153 5.83 2.39 6.56
C GLY A 153 7.27 2.44 6.08
N HIS A 154 7.93 1.29 6.05
CA HIS A 154 9.29 1.16 5.52
C HIS A 154 9.33 0.10 4.44
N ARG A 155 9.74 0.52 3.23
CA ARG A 155 10.07 -0.38 2.13
C ARG A 155 11.57 -0.29 1.86
N PRO A 156 12.35 -1.32 2.22
CA PRO A 156 13.74 -1.41 1.81
C PRO A 156 13.79 -1.63 0.29
N GLN A 157 14.51 -0.79 -0.44
CA GLN A 157 14.63 -0.91 -1.89
C GLN A 157 15.68 -1.97 -2.26
N ARG A 158 15.58 -2.47 -3.49
CA ARG A 158 16.35 -3.61 -4.00
C ARG A 158 17.80 -3.19 -4.29
N GLY A 159 18.73 -3.50 -3.38
CA GLY A 159 20.16 -3.35 -3.63
C GLY A 159 20.75 -4.57 -4.36
N GLY A 160 21.06 -4.44 -5.66
CA GLY A 160 21.93 -5.37 -6.39
C GLY A 160 21.39 -6.77 -6.76
N LEU A 161 22.24 -7.56 -7.42
CA LEU A 161 21.97 -8.90 -8.00
C LEU A 161 21.61 -9.99 -6.97
N PHE A 162 21.73 -9.70 -5.68
CA PHE A 162 21.35 -10.62 -4.59
C PHE A 162 20.12 -10.04 -3.90
N ALA A 163 19.00 -10.75 -4.01
CA ALA A 163 17.68 -10.33 -3.56
C ALA A 163 17.69 -9.67 -2.17
N CYS A 164 17.15 -8.45 -2.06
CA CYS A 164 16.88 -7.81 -0.78
C CYS A 164 16.02 -8.77 0.04
N THR A 165 16.48 -9.25 1.20
CA THR A 165 15.72 -10.16 2.08
C THR A 165 14.83 -9.39 3.07
N LYS A 166 14.92 -8.06 3.07
CA LYS A 166 14.27 -7.20 4.06
C LYS A 166 12.76 -7.10 3.73
N LYS A 167 11.94 -7.49 4.70
CA LYS A 167 10.47 -7.46 4.66
C LYS A 167 9.93 -6.04 4.82
N LEU A 168 8.75 -5.76 4.27
CA LEU A 168 8.06 -4.49 4.54
C LEU A 168 7.70 -4.41 6.03
N LYS A 169 7.79 -3.20 6.58
CA LYS A 169 7.43 -2.91 7.96
C LYS A 169 6.44 -1.77 7.99
N LEU A 170 5.55 -1.81 8.97
CA LEU A 170 4.57 -0.77 9.20
C LEU A 170 4.37 -0.61 10.71
N ASP A 171 4.69 0.57 11.23
CA ASP A 171 4.54 0.93 12.63
C ASP A 171 3.30 1.81 12.77
N VAL A 172 2.31 1.37 13.53
CA VAL A 172 1.02 2.05 13.71
C VAL A 172 0.95 2.65 15.12
N MET A 173 0.58 3.92 15.21
CA MET A 173 0.40 4.62 16.49
C MET A 173 -0.90 4.15 17.17
N ALA A 174 -0.99 4.36 18.48
CA ALA A 174 -2.16 3.92 19.26
C ALA A 174 -3.47 4.51 18.71
N ASP A 175 -3.44 5.76 18.23
CA ASP A 175 -4.59 6.45 17.67
C ASP A 175 -5.01 5.91 16.28
N GLY A 176 -4.10 5.21 15.59
CA GLY A 176 -4.38 4.54 14.31
C GLY A 176 -4.97 3.13 14.45
N GLU A 177 -5.01 2.56 15.67
CA GLU A 177 -5.44 1.17 15.89
C GLU A 177 -6.90 0.93 15.52
N ALA A 178 -7.76 1.93 15.69
CA ALA A 178 -9.18 1.84 15.36
C ALA A 178 -9.45 1.71 13.85
N MET A 179 -8.48 2.06 13.01
CA MET A 179 -8.55 2.04 11.54
C MET A 179 -7.43 1.19 10.92
N LEU A 180 -6.94 0.21 11.67
CA LEU A 180 -5.76 -0.59 11.31
C LEU A 180 -5.90 -1.26 9.94
N ASP A 181 -7.09 -1.75 9.62
CA ASP A 181 -7.43 -2.36 8.33
C ASP A 181 -7.31 -1.36 7.18
N ALA A 182 -7.86 -0.15 7.30
CA ALA A 182 -7.67 0.91 6.31
C ALA A 182 -6.21 1.31 6.14
N ILE A 183 -5.45 1.45 7.23
CA ILE A 183 -4.02 1.80 7.19
C ILE A 183 -3.25 0.73 6.41
N VAL A 184 -3.45 -0.54 6.74
CA VAL A 184 -2.77 -1.67 6.08
C VAL A 184 -3.17 -1.77 4.60
N LEU A 185 -4.47 -1.63 4.29
CA LEU A 185 -4.97 -1.67 2.91
C LEU A 185 -4.38 -0.54 2.06
N THR A 186 -4.49 0.70 2.51
CA THR A 186 -3.99 1.87 1.77
C THR A 186 -2.48 1.85 1.64
N PHE A 187 -1.75 1.37 2.65
CA PHE A 187 -0.31 1.14 2.55
C PHE A 187 0.03 0.12 1.46
N VAL A 188 -0.67 -1.02 1.41
CA VAL A 188 -0.47 -2.03 0.34
C VAL A 188 -0.73 -1.44 -1.04
N LEU A 189 -1.84 -0.73 -1.22
CA LEU A 189 -2.17 -0.06 -2.49
C LEU A 189 -1.07 0.95 -2.88
N CYS A 190 -0.58 1.73 -1.91
CA CYS A 190 0.46 2.71 -2.16
C CYS A 190 1.81 2.10 -2.55
N VAL A 191 2.13 0.92 -2.01
CA VAL A 191 3.37 0.22 -2.33
C VAL A 191 3.27 -0.54 -3.66
N CYS A 192 2.09 -1.08 -3.97
CA CYS A 192 1.81 -1.87 -5.18
C CYS A 192 1.59 -1.04 -6.43
N LYS A 193 1.19 0.23 -6.30
CA LYS A 193 1.18 1.22 -7.38
C LYS A 193 2.42 2.12 -7.33
N PRO A 194 3.58 1.68 -7.87
CA PRO A 194 4.65 2.63 -8.14
C PRO A 194 4.21 3.54 -9.30
N LEU A 195 3.90 4.80 -8.97
CA LEU A 195 3.68 5.92 -9.90
C LEU A 195 4.83 6.10 -10.90
#